data_AF-A0AA94JNM0-F1
#
_entry.id   AF-A0AA94JNM0-F1
#
_cell.length_a   1.000
_cell.length_b   1.000
_cell.length_c   1.000
_cell.angle_alpha   90.00
_cell.angle_beta   90.00
_cell.angle_gamma   90.00
#
_symmetry.space_group_name_H-M   'P 1'
#
loop_
_entity.id
_entity.type
_entity.pdbx_description
1 polymer ?
#
loop_
_entity_poly.entity_id
_entity_poly.type
_entity_poly.pdbx_seq_one_letter_code
_entity_poly.pdbx_strand_id
1 'polypeptide(L)'
;MRLLGGNPNLYAYVKNTNAWIDIFGLDCKVKVTAGDGVTHDIVATIKKSDFPETAQHIEDAIKKGHPDIVTIERINAAVNRKASLKNIPTKTGFDRDEWPMAMFKEGGSGASVRYINPSDNRGAGSAIGSALSDYDPGVLVKIVII
;
A
#
# COMPACT_ATOMS: atom_id res chain seq x y z
N MET A 1 8.84 -47.11 12.93
CA MET A 1 9.43 -45.93 13.61
C MET A 1 10.42 -45.26 12.67
N ARG A 2 10.10 -44.03 12.24
CA ARG A 2 10.94 -42.93 11.72
C ARG A 2 10.26 -42.22 10.55
N LEU A 3 9.59 -41.13 10.90
CA LEU A 3 9.17 -40.06 9.98
C LEU A 3 10.42 -39.25 9.63
N LEU A 4 10.78 -39.18 8.35
CA LEU A 4 11.75 -38.21 7.84
C LEU A 4 10.98 -36.93 7.50
N GLY A 5 10.79 -36.09 8.51
CA GLY A 5 10.20 -34.77 8.37
C GLY A 5 11.18 -33.81 7.70
N GLY A 6 11.08 -33.69 6.38
CA GLY A 6 11.51 -32.48 5.68
C GLY A 6 10.55 -31.38 6.06
N ASN A 7 11.06 -30.32 6.70
CA ASN A 7 10.32 -29.14 7.13
C ASN A 7 10.36 -28.08 6.01
N PRO A 8 9.34 -27.95 5.15
CA PRO A 8 9.09 -26.71 4.44
C PRO A 8 8.37 -25.73 5.37
N ASN A 9 8.92 -24.53 5.49
CA ASN A 9 8.44 -23.43 6.32
C ASN A 9 6.91 -23.28 6.29
N LEU A 10 6.31 -23.43 7.47
CA LEU A 10 4.87 -23.37 7.71
C LEU A 10 4.36 -21.92 7.82
N TYR A 11 4.65 -21.09 6.82
CA TYR A 11 3.86 -19.88 6.55
C TYR A 11 3.33 -19.98 5.12
N ALA A 12 2.63 -21.08 4.84
CA ALA A 12 1.69 -21.12 3.74
C ALA A 12 0.59 -20.10 4.08
N TYR A 13 0.78 -18.85 3.64
CA TYR A 13 -0.28 -17.86 3.60
C TYR A 13 -1.35 -18.40 2.65
N VAL A 14 -2.31 -19.13 3.21
CA VAL A 14 -3.44 -19.69 2.48
C VAL A 14 -4.17 -18.49 1.89
N LYS A 15 -4.20 -18.41 0.55
CA LYS A 15 -5.05 -17.46 -0.17
C LYS A 15 -6.45 -17.58 0.42
N ASN A 16 -6.92 -16.53 1.08
CA ASN A 16 -8.34 -16.40 1.30
C ASN A 16 -8.95 -16.05 -0.06
N THR A 17 -9.29 -17.09 -0.83
CA THR A 17 -10.09 -17.01 -2.05
C THR A 17 -11.58 -16.84 -1.71
N ASN A 18 -11.90 -16.32 -0.53
CA ASN A 18 -13.24 -15.88 -0.18
C ASN A 18 -13.25 -14.36 -0.20
N ALA A 19 -13.10 -13.82 -1.41
CA ALA A 19 -13.78 -12.57 -1.73
C ALA A 19 -15.25 -12.83 -1.42
N TRP A 20 -15.71 -12.30 -0.30
CA TRP A 20 -17.14 -12.16 -0.04
C TRP A 20 -17.76 -11.60 -1.31
N ILE A 21 -18.79 -12.28 -1.80
CA ILE A 21 -19.59 -11.80 -2.93
C ILE A 21 -20.09 -10.42 -2.53
N ASP A 22 -19.46 -9.38 -3.08
CA ASP A 22 -19.95 -8.04 -2.95
C ASP A 22 -21.10 -7.85 -3.95
N ILE A 23 -22.31 -7.94 -3.42
CA ILE A 23 -23.58 -7.76 -4.14
C ILE A 23 -23.71 -6.33 -4.70
N PHE A 24 -22.86 -5.37 -4.26
CA PHE A 24 -22.87 -3.97 -4.68
C PHE A 24 -21.76 -3.59 -5.67
N GLY A 25 -20.86 -4.50 -6.04
CA GLY A 25 -19.87 -4.25 -7.11
C GLY A 25 -18.70 -3.32 -6.72
N LEU A 26 -18.24 -3.33 -5.47
CA LEU A 26 -16.90 -2.84 -5.10
C LEU A 26 -15.87 -3.86 -5.60
N ASP A 27 -15.54 -3.79 -6.89
CA ASP A 27 -14.30 -4.35 -7.39
C ASP A 27 -13.16 -3.91 -6.46
N CYS A 28 -12.45 -4.86 -5.85
CA CYS A 28 -11.20 -4.57 -5.16
C CYS A 28 -10.21 -4.00 -6.20
N LYS A 29 -10.17 -2.67 -6.30
CA LYS A 29 -9.32 -1.92 -7.26
C LYS A 29 -7.82 -2.17 -7.05
N VAL A 30 -7.46 -2.64 -5.86
CA VAL A 30 -6.10 -3.10 -5.53
C VAL A 30 -6.11 -4.63 -5.43
N LYS A 31 -5.28 -5.28 -6.25
CA LYS A 31 -5.11 -6.73 -6.23
C LYS A 31 -3.89 -7.10 -5.40
N VAL A 32 -4.08 -7.90 -4.36
CA VAL A 32 -2.97 -8.39 -3.53
C VAL A 32 -2.64 -9.83 -3.91
N THR A 33 -1.37 -10.11 -4.19
CA THR A 33 -0.85 -11.44 -4.46
C THR A 33 0.31 -11.77 -3.53
N ALA A 34 0.62 -13.05 -3.39
CA ALA A 34 1.82 -13.48 -2.65
C ALA A 34 3.09 -12.89 -3.28
N GLY A 35 4.02 -12.47 -2.43
CA GLY A 35 5.35 -11.99 -2.81
C GLY A 35 6.32 -13.15 -3.06
N ASP A 36 7.60 -12.81 -3.17
CA ASP A 36 8.67 -13.77 -3.38
C ASP A 36 9.09 -14.49 -2.09
N GLY A 37 8.65 -14.00 -0.92
CA GLY A 37 9.02 -14.53 0.39
C GLY A 37 10.50 -14.30 0.77
N VAL A 38 11.20 -13.44 0.03
CA VAL A 38 12.62 -13.12 0.25
C VAL A 38 12.79 -11.62 0.48
N THR A 39 12.24 -10.80 -0.42
CA THR A 39 12.32 -9.34 -0.35
C THR A 39 11.03 -8.71 0.13
N HIS A 40 9.89 -9.34 -0.15
CA HIS A 40 8.57 -8.86 0.24
C HIS A 40 7.57 -10.02 0.38
N ASP A 41 6.66 -9.88 1.32
CA ASP A 41 5.66 -10.91 1.65
C ASP A 41 4.49 -10.91 0.66
N ILE A 42 4.11 -9.72 0.19
CA ILE A 42 2.99 -9.52 -0.75
C ILE A 42 3.29 -8.46 -1.81
N VAL A 43 2.54 -8.53 -2.90
CA VAL A 43 2.54 -7.54 -3.98
C VAL A 43 1.15 -6.94 -4.07
N ALA A 44 1.03 -5.63 -3.90
CA ALA A 44 -0.20 -4.88 -4.13
C ALA A 44 -0.13 -4.19 -5.50
N THR A 45 -0.97 -4.65 -6.41
CA THR A 45 -1.07 -4.15 -7.78
C THR A 45 -2.20 -3.14 -7.88
N ILE A 46 -1.88 -1.92 -8.34
CA ILE A 46 -2.80 -0.82 -8.52
C ILE A 46 -2.86 -0.49 -10.02
N LYS A 47 -4.07 -0.44 -10.58
CA LYS A 47 -4.24 -0.01 -11.97
C LYS A 47 -4.22 1.50 -12.06
N LYS A 48 -3.43 2.04 -12.98
CA LYS A 48 -3.39 3.46 -13.28
C LYS A 48 -4.73 4.00 -13.78
N SER A 49 -5.55 3.16 -14.42
CA SER A 49 -6.91 3.54 -14.84
C SER A 49 -7.83 3.87 -13.69
N ASP A 50 -7.60 3.27 -12.52
CA ASP A 50 -8.53 3.36 -11.38
C ASP A 50 -8.26 4.62 -10.53
N PHE A 51 -6.98 5.03 -10.47
CA PHE A 51 -6.48 6.18 -9.71
C PHE A 51 -5.32 6.87 -10.47
N PRO A 52 -5.58 7.53 -11.61
CA PRO A 52 -4.53 8.04 -12.50
C PRO A 52 -3.58 9.05 -11.84
N GLU A 53 -4.08 9.97 -11.01
CA GLU A 53 -3.23 10.98 -10.40
C GLU A 53 -2.37 10.39 -9.28
N THR A 54 -2.96 9.55 -8.43
CA THR A 54 -2.23 8.87 -7.34
C THR A 54 -1.19 7.90 -7.91
N ALA A 55 -1.58 7.06 -8.88
CA ALA A 55 -0.66 6.11 -9.50
C ALA A 55 0.53 6.81 -10.16
N GLN A 56 0.30 7.92 -10.87
CA GLN A 56 1.39 8.72 -11.44
C GLN A 56 2.31 9.31 -10.37
N HIS A 57 1.76 9.75 -9.23
CA HIS A 57 2.57 10.24 -8.12
C HIS A 57 3.47 9.15 -7.55
N ILE A 58 2.93 7.95 -7.31
CA ILE A 58 3.67 6.79 -6.82
C ILE A 58 4.80 6.42 -7.81
N GLU A 59 4.49 6.30 -9.11
CA GLU A 59 5.50 5.99 -10.14
C GLU A 59 6.63 7.02 -10.15
N ASP A 60 6.29 8.32 -10.09
CA ASP A 60 7.29 9.38 -10.10
C ASP A 60 8.12 9.41 -8.82
N ALA A 61 7.51 9.11 -7.67
CA ALA A 61 8.21 9.05 -6.40
C ALA A 61 9.20 7.87 -6.39
N ILE A 62 8.78 6.69 -6.87
CA ILE A 62 9.68 5.52 -7.00
C ILE A 62 10.85 5.85 -7.95
N LYS A 63 10.59 6.50 -9.09
CA LYS A 63 11.65 6.95 -10.02
C LYS A 63 12.62 7.94 -9.38
N LYS A 64 12.18 8.72 -8.39
CA LYS A 64 13.01 9.65 -7.61
C LYS A 64 13.77 8.98 -6.46
N GLY A 65 13.65 7.65 -6.29
CA GLY A 65 14.36 6.88 -5.28
C GLY A 65 13.58 6.65 -4.00
N HIS A 66 12.28 6.98 -3.94
CA HIS A 66 11.42 6.51 -2.86
C HIS A 66 11.20 5.00 -2.97
N PRO A 67 11.00 4.29 -1.85
CA PRO A 67 10.86 2.84 -1.89
C PRO A 67 9.59 2.41 -2.62
N ASP A 68 9.71 1.32 -3.39
CA ASP A 68 8.60 0.57 -3.98
C ASP A 68 8.16 -0.59 -3.07
N ILE A 69 9.02 -1.03 -2.15
CA ILE A 69 8.74 -1.99 -1.08
C ILE A 69 8.58 -1.23 0.24
N VAL A 70 7.43 -1.38 0.87
CA VAL A 70 7.04 -0.64 2.08
C VAL A 70 6.54 -1.59 3.17
N THR A 71 6.76 -1.24 4.42
CA THR A 71 6.41 -2.05 5.59
C THR A 71 5.13 -1.52 6.24
N ILE A 72 4.14 -2.37 6.49
CA ILE A 72 2.90 -1.95 7.15
C ILE A 72 3.19 -1.53 8.61
N GLU A 73 2.92 -0.27 8.95
CA GLU A 73 3.05 0.27 10.32
C GLU A 73 1.97 1.33 10.59
N ARG A 74 0.80 0.88 11.05
CA ARG A 74 -0.38 1.76 11.21
C ARG A 74 -0.32 2.68 12.44
N ILE A 75 0.38 2.25 13.49
CA ILE A 75 0.40 2.97 14.77
C ILE A 75 1.00 4.38 14.66
N ASN A 76 1.97 4.55 13.75
CA ASN A 76 2.67 5.82 13.55
C ASN A 76 2.05 6.69 12.45
N ALA A 77 0.92 6.29 11.87
CA ALA A 77 0.34 6.99 10.72
C ALA A 77 0.06 8.48 10.97
N ALA A 78 -0.47 8.83 12.16
CA ALA A 78 -0.72 10.23 12.51
C ALA A 78 0.58 11.05 12.63
N VAL A 79 1.64 10.45 13.18
CA VAL A 79 2.96 11.07 13.34
C VAL A 79 3.62 11.25 11.97
N ASN A 80 3.58 10.22 11.14
CA ASN A 80 4.12 10.22 9.79
C ASN A 80 3.45 11.33 8.97
N ARG A 81 2.11 11.37 8.94
CA ARG A 81 1.36 12.42 8.21
C ARG A 81 1.69 13.84 8.68
N LYS A 82 1.93 14.03 9.98
CA LYS A 82 2.37 15.33 10.50
C LYS A 82 3.78 15.70 10.02
N ALA A 83 4.67 14.71 9.92
CA ALA A 83 6.05 14.90 9.50
C ALA A 83 6.18 15.17 7.99
N SER A 84 5.50 14.40 7.14
CA SER A 84 5.47 14.57 5.69
C SER A 84 4.84 15.90 5.26
N LEU A 85 3.75 16.32 5.91
CA LEU A 85 3.02 17.55 5.56
C LEU A 85 3.56 18.80 6.26
N LYS A 86 4.66 18.69 7.00
CA LYS A 86 5.27 19.82 7.70
C LYS A 86 5.65 20.89 6.68
N ASN A 87 5.13 22.10 6.87
CA ASN A 87 5.34 23.28 6.01
C ASN A 87 4.74 23.19 4.60
N ILE A 88 3.85 22.23 4.32
CA ILE A 88 3.12 22.16 3.05
C ILE A 88 1.71 22.71 3.31
N PRO A 89 1.36 23.90 2.82
CA PRO A 89 0.03 24.47 3.07
C PRO A 89 -1.07 23.61 2.45
N THR A 90 -2.29 23.72 2.95
CA THR A 90 -3.45 23.15 2.26
C THR A 90 -3.75 23.99 1.01
N LYS A 91 -4.30 23.35 -0.02
CA LYS A 91 -4.74 24.02 -1.25
C LYS A 91 -6.20 23.65 -1.50
N THR A 92 -7.07 24.66 -1.57
CA THR A 92 -8.51 24.43 -1.81
C THR A 92 -8.72 23.64 -3.10
N GLY A 93 -9.54 22.59 -3.02
CA GLY A 93 -9.83 21.69 -4.15
C GLY A 93 -8.82 20.57 -4.37
N PHE A 94 -7.77 20.46 -3.54
CA PHE A 94 -6.75 19.42 -3.65
C PHE A 94 -6.48 18.75 -2.30
N ASP A 95 -6.18 17.45 -2.35
CA ASP A 95 -5.59 16.75 -1.22
C ASP A 95 -4.07 16.65 -1.41
N ARG A 96 -3.33 16.56 -0.29
CA ARG A 96 -1.89 16.31 -0.26
C ARG A 96 -1.69 14.80 -0.17
N ASP A 97 -1.34 14.19 -1.28
CA ASP A 97 -0.97 12.79 -1.35
C ASP A 97 0.51 12.61 -1.03
N GLU A 98 0.85 11.46 -0.44
CA GLU A 98 2.12 11.19 0.22
C GLU A 98 2.65 9.82 -0.21
N TRP A 99 3.86 9.80 -0.78
CA TRP A 99 4.56 8.55 -1.07
C TRP A 99 5.98 8.55 -0.48
N PRO A 100 6.33 7.61 0.42
CA PRO A 100 5.50 6.53 0.94
C PRO A 100 4.35 7.02 1.83
N MET A 101 3.23 6.28 1.81
CA MET A 101 2.04 6.64 2.59
C MET A 101 2.30 6.60 4.09
N ALA A 102 1.56 7.41 4.85
CA ALA A 102 1.73 7.52 6.30
C ALA A 102 1.53 6.19 7.06
N MET A 103 0.72 5.26 6.55
CA MET A 103 0.49 3.94 7.17
C MET A 103 1.66 2.96 7.01
N PHE A 104 2.70 3.35 6.28
CA PHE A 104 3.93 2.57 6.14
C PHE A 104 5.04 3.14 7.02
N LYS A 105 5.97 2.27 7.41
CA LYS A 105 7.15 2.64 8.22
C LYS A 105 8.06 3.64 7.50
N GLU A 106 8.17 3.54 6.18
CA GLU A 106 8.97 4.40 5.31
C GLU A 106 8.29 5.74 5.03
N GLY A 107 7.05 5.92 5.50
CA GLY A 107 6.31 7.17 5.39
C GLY A 107 6.84 8.26 6.32
N GLY A 108 6.26 9.45 6.19
CA GLY A 108 6.58 10.59 7.04
C GLY A 108 7.71 11.46 6.51
N SER A 109 8.76 11.68 7.31
CA SER A 109 9.78 12.68 6.95
C SER A 109 10.50 12.30 5.66
N GLY A 110 10.45 13.20 4.67
CA GLY A 110 11.06 12.96 3.37
C GLY A 110 10.17 12.21 2.37
N ALA A 111 8.91 11.91 2.70
CA ALA A 111 7.96 11.43 1.71
C ALA A 111 7.74 12.49 0.59
N SER A 112 7.60 12.03 -0.64
CA SER A 112 7.16 12.86 -1.76
C SER A 112 5.71 13.29 -1.51
N VAL A 113 5.44 14.58 -1.62
CA VAL A 113 4.09 15.13 -1.46
C VAL A 113 3.65 15.82 -2.74
N ARG A 114 2.44 15.52 -3.20
CA ARG A 114 1.83 16.12 -4.39
C ARG A 114 0.39 16.53 -4.11
N TYR A 115 -0.02 17.67 -4.67
CA TYR A 115 -1.43 18.04 -4.71
C TYR A 115 -2.12 17.27 -5.82
N ILE A 116 -3.12 16.47 -5.47
CA ILE A 116 -3.91 15.69 -6.41
C ILE A 116 -5.41 15.85 -6.12
N ASN A 117 -6.24 15.40 -7.05
CA ASN A 117 -7.68 15.40 -6.91
C ASN A 117 -8.11 14.64 -5.63
N PRO A 118 -8.92 15.24 -4.74
CA PRO A 118 -9.37 14.60 -3.51
C PRO A 118 -10.11 13.27 -3.74
N SER A 119 -10.88 13.17 -4.82
CA SER A 119 -11.63 11.95 -5.13
C SER A 119 -10.70 10.79 -5.51
N ASP A 120 -9.66 11.09 -6.30
CA ASP A 120 -8.64 10.11 -6.71
C ASP A 120 -7.85 9.63 -5.49
N ASN A 121 -7.32 10.58 -4.71
CA ASN A 121 -6.52 10.29 -3.51
C ASN A 121 -7.26 9.46 -2.46
N ARG A 122 -8.48 9.87 -2.12
CA ARG A 122 -9.28 9.19 -1.09
C ARG A 122 -9.73 7.82 -1.56
N GLY A 123 -10.04 7.69 -2.85
CA GLY A 123 -10.34 6.42 -3.49
C GLY A 123 -9.15 5.46 -3.39
N ALA A 124 -7.95 5.92 -3.77
CA ALA A 124 -6.73 5.12 -3.70
C ALA A 124 -6.39 4.73 -2.27
N GLY A 125 -6.40 5.69 -1.34
CA GLY A 125 -6.13 5.44 0.08
C GLY A 125 -7.13 4.46 0.71
N SER A 126 -8.42 4.57 0.39
CA SER A 126 -9.43 3.61 0.87
C SER A 126 -9.25 2.22 0.27
N ALA A 127 -8.91 2.13 -1.02
CA ALA A 127 -8.72 0.85 -1.69
C ALA A 127 -7.46 0.14 -1.19
N ILE A 128 -6.34 0.86 -1.04
CA ILE A 128 -5.10 0.31 -0.46
C ILE A 128 -5.31 -0.06 1.00
N GLY A 129 -5.94 0.82 1.79
CA GLY A 129 -6.22 0.57 3.20
C GLY A 129 -7.11 -0.65 3.42
N SER A 130 -8.15 -0.83 2.60
CA SER A 130 -9.03 -2.01 2.63
C SER A 130 -8.33 -3.27 2.13
N ALA A 131 -7.54 -3.18 1.07
CA ALA A 131 -6.81 -4.34 0.54
C ALA A 131 -5.74 -4.85 1.51
N LEU A 132 -5.18 -3.96 2.32
CA LEU A 132 -4.18 -4.29 3.32
C LEU A 132 -4.76 -4.52 4.72
N SER A 133 -6.08 -4.38 4.96
CA SER A 133 -6.68 -4.40 6.31
C SER A 133 -6.38 -5.68 7.09
N ASP A 134 -6.31 -6.80 6.36
CA ASP A 134 -6.19 -8.14 6.93
C ASP A 134 -4.72 -8.55 7.17
N TYR A 135 -3.77 -7.65 6.88
CA TYR A 135 -2.34 -7.89 7.06
C TYR A 135 -1.82 -7.23 8.33
N ASP A 136 -1.08 -8.01 9.10
CA ASP A 136 -0.45 -7.57 10.34
C ASP A 136 0.63 -6.50 10.10
N PRO A 137 0.89 -5.64 11.11
CA PRO A 137 2.05 -4.76 11.08
C PRO A 137 3.36 -5.56 10.89
N GLY A 138 4.29 -5.03 10.11
CA GLY A 138 5.57 -5.67 9.79
C GLY A 138 5.61 -6.42 8.45
N VAL A 139 4.45 -6.68 7.83
CA VAL A 139 4.37 -7.27 6.48
C VAL A 139 5.00 -6.32 5.46
N LEU A 140 5.88 -6.85 4.62
CA LEU A 140 6.54 -6.15 3.52
C LEU A 140 5.69 -6.24 2.25
N VAL A 141 5.33 -5.08 1.72
CA VAL A 141 4.43 -4.91 0.58
C VAL A 141 5.16 -4.25 -0.57
N LYS A 142 5.23 -4.92 -1.72
CA LYS A 142 5.68 -4.29 -2.96
C LYS A 142 4.51 -3.65 -3.69
N ILE A 143 4.59 -2.36 -3.97
CA ILE A 143 3.59 -1.67 -4.80
C ILE A 143 3.99 -1.75 -6.26
N VAL A 144 3.05 -2.20 -7.10
CA VAL A 144 3.22 -2.27 -8.54
C VAL A 144 2.09 -1.50 -9.20
N ILE A 145 2.45 -0.56 -10.07
CA ILE A 145 1.51 0.19 -10.90
C ILE A 145 1.43 -0.49 -12.28
N ILE A 146 0.22 -0.73 -12.77
CA ILE A 146 -0.06 -1.34 -14.09
C ILE A 146 -1.02 -0.53 -14.94
#